data_AF-A0A1G8FAY2-F1
#
_entry.id   AF-A0A1G8FAY2-F1
#
_cell.length_a   1.000
_cell.length_b   1.000
_cell.length_c   1.000
_cell.angle_alpha   90.00
_cell.angle_beta   90.00
_cell.angle_gamma   90.00
#
_symmetry.space_group_name_H-M   'P 1'
#
loop_
_entity.id
_entity.type
_entity.pdbx_description
1 polymer ?
#
loop_
_entity_poly.entity_id
_entity_poly.type
_entity_poly.pdbx_seq_one_letter_code
_entity_poly.pdbx_strand_id
1 'polypeptide(L)'
;MTLLSYLATTIGGICAVFREERKRIIRAGGYGIYYHVDYVGAPRNSKTINVSPIQNIWEQTQLAYDYGVDKIWIVNVGDLKPMEYPIPLFLNMAWNPKNYTNENLLQHTRDFCAQQFGDNQADEAARILNLYSKYNGRVTPEMLDAQTYNLESGEWKQVSDEYLKLEAEALRQYVSLNPEYKDAYKQLILYPVQMMANLYEMYYAQAMNHKLYKENNPEANFWADKVESTFKRDADLSYDYNHVMSGGKWNGMMIQKKIGYTSWNDNFPKDTLPKIYRINSANKSGGYVFTAKNNAVVIEAEHYFESKNSPSANWTTIPYMGRTLSGVALMPYNKEVTNASVSYKMNIPEGIDKVKVHVVVKST
;
A
#
# COMPACT_ATOMS: atom_id res chain seq x y z
N MET A 1 14.28 32.64 -35.35
CA MET A 1 13.89 32.12 -34.02
C MET A 1 13.16 30.81 -34.23
N THR A 2 13.86 29.68 -34.09
CA THR A 2 13.33 28.35 -34.41
C THR A 2 12.64 27.79 -33.17
N LEU A 3 11.32 27.60 -33.21
CA LEU A 3 10.54 27.09 -32.07
C LEU A 3 10.86 25.60 -31.83
N LEU A 4 11.33 25.28 -30.62
CA LEU A 4 11.31 23.91 -30.09
C LEU A 4 9.87 23.45 -29.90
N SER A 5 9.59 22.18 -30.18
CA SER A 5 8.30 21.56 -29.85
C SER A 5 8.49 20.57 -28.71
N TYR A 6 7.70 20.71 -27.64
CA TYR A 6 7.78 19.89 -26.44
C TYR A 6 6.70 18.82 -26.42
N LEU A 7 7.10 17.64 -25.97
CA LEU A 7 6.17 16.59 -25.54
C LEU A 7 6.05 16.67 -24.01
N ALA A 8 4.87 17.06 -23.55
CA ALA A 8 4.55 17.08 -22.13
C ALA A 8 4.05 15.70 -21.68
N THR A 9 4.28 15.39 -20.40
CA THR A 9 3.77 14.20 -19.74
C THR A 9 2.86 14.60 -18.58
N THR A 10 1.77 13.86 -18.35
CA THR A 10 1.03 13.88 -17.07
C THR A 10 1.41 12.60 -16.34
N ILE A 11 2.38 12.70 -15.42
CA ILE A 11 3.00 11.61 -14.64
C ILE A 11 3.33 10.38 -15.50
N GLY A 12 4.51 10.41 -16.10
CA GLY A 12 5.12 9.21 -16.67
C GLY A 12 4.57 8.69 -17.99
N GLY A 13 3.60 9.36 -18.64
CA GLY A 13 3.17 9.03 -20.00
C GLY A 13 3.42 10.18 -20.97
N ILE A 14 4.15 9.93 -22.07
CA ILE A 14 4.36 10.90 -23.14
C ILE A 14 3.06 11.10 -23.93
N CYS A 15 2.52 12.33 -23.93
CA CYS A 15 1.22 12.62 -24.53
C CYS A 15 1.16 12.45 -26.07
N ALA A 16 2.30 12.45 -26.76
CA ALA A 16 2.36 12.14 -28.19
C ALA A 16 3.77 11.71 -28.61
N VAL A 17 3.89 10.64 -29.40
CA VAL A 17 5.05 10.40 -30.27
C VAL A 17 4.58 10.43 -31.72
N PHE A 18 5.46 10.78 -32.66
CA PHE A 18 5.05 11.00 -34.06
C PHE A 18 4.47 9.72 -34.68
N ARG A 19 3.21 9.74 -35.16
CA ARG A 19 2.67 8.64 -35.99
C ARG A 19 3.43 8.53 -37.32
N GLU A 20 3.55 7.32 -37.86
CA GLU A 20 4.24 6.98 -39.13
C GLU A 20 3.89 7.91 -40.32
N GLU A 21 2.65 8.42 -40.39
CA GLU A 21 2.21 9.34 -41.45
C GLU A 21 2.80 10.76 -41.32
N ARG A 22 3.25 11.15 -40.11
CA ARG A 22 4.15 12.31 -39.92
C ARG A 22 5.58 11.83 -40.07
N LYS A 23 5.95 11.43 -41.29
CA LYS A 23 7.36 11.31 -41.70
C LYS A 23 8.10 12.56 -41.24
N ARG A 24 8.97 12.37 -40.24
CA ARG A 24 10.08 13.21 -39.80
C ARG A 24 10.05 14.61 -40.42
N ILE A 25 9.22 15.52 -39.89
CA ILE A 25 9.52 16.94 -40.07
C ILE A 25 10.77 17.15 -39.22
N ILE A 26 11.94 16.97 -39.83
CA ILE A 26 13.22 17.26 -39.17
C ILE A 26 13.27 18.78 -39.04
N ARG A 27 12.80 19.29 -37.90
CA ARG A 27 12.95 20.70 -37.56
C ARG A 27 14.42 20.94 -37.22
N ALA A 28 15.01 21.99 -37.77
CA ALA A 28 16.41 22.35 -37.49
C ALA A 28 16.69 22.53 -35.98
N GLY A 29 15.68 22.92 -35.19
CA GLY A 29 15.78 23.05 -33.73
C GLY A 29 15.61 21.74 -32.94
N GLY A 30 15.26 20.63 -33.60
CA GLY A 30 14.97 19.35 -32.96
C GLY A 30 13.78 19.38 -32.00
N TYR A 31 13.73 18.37 -31.12
CA TYR A 31 12.62 18.11 -30.20
C TYR A 31 13.14 17.85 -28.78
N GLY A 32 12.33 18.18 -27.78
CA GLY A 32 12.63 17.91 -26.38
C GLY A 32 11.46 17.28 -25.62
N ILE A 33 11.78 16.69 -24.46
CA ILE A 33 10.80 16.16 -23.50
C ILE A 33 10.79 17.00 -22.23
N TYR A 34 9.58 17.22 -21.71
CA TYR A 34 9.35 17.70 -20.34
C TYR A 34 8.63 16.60 -19.55
N TYR A 35 9.40 15.91 -18.71
CA TYR A 35 8.98 14.75 -17.96
C TYR A 35 8.57 15.13 -16.52
N HIS A 36 7.68 14.36 -15.90
CA HIS A 36 7.24 14.60 -14.52
C HIS A 36 7.46 13.34 -13.68
N VAL A 37 8.15 13.51 -12.55
CA VAL A 37 8.13 12.55 -11.43
C VAL A 37 7.42 13.11 -10.19
N ASP A 38 6.96 14.37 -10.30
CA ASP A 38 6.11 15.11 -9.37
C ASP A 38 5.07 15.89 -10.20
N TYR A 39 3.86 16.08 -9.69
CA TYR A 39 2.83 16.83 -10.43
C TYR A 39 1.79 17.50 -9.53
N VAL A 40 1.47 18.75 -9.87
CA VAL A 40 0.33 19.51 -9.33
C VAL A 40 -0.70 19.67 -10.43
N GLY A 41 -1.88 19.06 -10.26
CA GLY A 41 -2.94 19.12 -11.27
C GLY A 41 -3.89 17.91 -11.25
N ALA A 42 -4.56 17.70 -12.38
CA ALA A 42 -5.57 16.65 -12.54
C ALA A 42 -4.96 15.26 -12.81
N PRO A 43 -5.64 14.16 -12.42
CA PRO A 43 -6.89 14.13 -11.66
C PRO A 43 -6.69 14.45 -10.17
N ARG A 44 -5.46 14.33 -9.67
CA ARG A 44 -5.06 14.72 -8.32
C ARG A 44 -3.54 14.98 -8.29
N ASN A 45 -3.11 15.85 -7.37
CA ASN A 45 -1.70 16.08 -7.09
C ASN A 45 -0.99 14.76 -6.74
N SER A 46 0.30 14.68 -7.10
CA SER A 46 1.24 13.64 -6.71
C SER A 46 2.53 14.33 -6.28
N LYS A 47 2.67 14.55 -4.97
CA LYS A 47 3.71 15.40 -4.38
C LYS A 47 4.52 14.75 -3.27
N THR A 48 4.00 13.68 -2.68
CA THR A 48 4.48 13.24 -1.37
C THR A 48 5.79 12.46 -1.44
N ILE A 49 5.89 11.49 -2.36
CA ILE A 49 7.05 10.61 -2.52
C ILE A 49 7.23 10.18 -3.97
N ASN A 50 8.33 9.49 -4.29
CA ASN A 50 8.48 8.83 -5.58
C ASN A 50 7.35 7.82 -5.84
N VAL A 51 6.60 8.06 -6.91
CA VAL A 51 5.56 7.18 -7.45
C VAL A 51 5.86 6.69 -8.87
N SER A 52 7.07 6.94 -9.37
CA SER A 52 7.48 6.61 -10.74
C SER A 52 8.21 5.26 -10.77
N PRO A 53 7.60 4.18 -11.32
CA PRO A 53 8.32 2.93 -11.52
C PRO A 53 9.53 3.12 -12.42
N ILE A 54 10.61 2.40 -12.09
CA ILE A 54 11.88 2.42 -12.83
C ILE A 54 11.65 2.12 -14.32
N GLN A 55 10.81 1.13 -14.58
CA GLN A 55 10.49 0.66 -15.93
C GLN A 55 9.75 1.71 -16.74
N ASN A 56 8.88 2.52 -16.12
CA ASN A 56 8.10 3.54 -16.81
C ASN A 56 8.98 4.70 -17.29
N ILE A 57 9.97 5.09 -16.47
CA ILE A 57 10.94 6.13 -16.87
C ILE A 57 11.77 5.62 -18.06
N TRP A 58 12.28 4.40 -17.98
CA TRP A 58 13.06 3.78 -19.05
C TRP A 58 12.27 3.64 -20.35
N GLU A 59 11.08 3.04 -20.30
CA GLU A 59 10.30 2.73 -21.50
C GLU A 59 9.93 4.02 -22.25
N GLN A 60 9.53 5.07 -21.54
CA GLN A 60 9.17 6.35 -22.16
C GLN A 60 10.38 7.13 -22.69
N THR A 61 11.50 7.13 -21.97
CA THR A 61 12.70 7.86 -22.43
C THR A 61 13.39 7.14 -23.59
N GLN A 62 13.40 5.80 -23.60
CA GLN A 62 13.83 4.98 -24.73
C GLN A 62 12.95 5.25 -25.96
N LEU A 63 11.63 5.29 -25.78
CA LEU A 63 10.68 5.65 -26.82
C LEU A 63 10.95 7.06 -27.38
N ALA A 64 11.09 8.07 -26.51
CA ALA A 64 11.38 9.44 -26.94
C ALA A 64 12.65 9.52 -27.79
N TYR A 65 13.71 8.84 -27.35
CA TYR A 65 14.98 8.83 -28.06
C TYR A 65 14.88 8.15 -29.44
N ASP A 66 14.20 7.00 -29.54
CA ASP A 66 14.00 6.29 -30.82
C ASP A 66 13.22 7.11 -31.85
N TYR A 67 12.36 8.01 -31.37
CA TYR A 67 11.62 8.96 -32.21
C TYR A 67 12.39 10.25 -32.52
N GLY A 68 13.67 10.35 -32.15
CA GLY A 68 14.54 11.49 -32.43
C GLY A 68 14.28 12.71 -31.55
N VAL A 69 13.75 12.50 -30.34
CA VAL A 69 13.56 13.56 -29.34
C VAL A 69 14.79 13.59 -28.43
N ASP A 70 15.84 14.28 -28.87
CA ASP A 70 17.18 14.20 -28.28
C ASP A 70 17.86 15.56 -28.02
N LYS A 71 17.14 16.68 -28.17
CA LYS A 71 17.73 18.02 -27.97
C LYS A 71 17.70 18.52 -26.55
N ILE A 72 16.56 18.41 -25.86
CA ILE A 72 16.40 18.93 -24.51
C ILE A 72 15.54 17.97 -23.69
N TRP A 73 16.09 17.47 -22.60
CA TRP A 73 15.38 16.60 -21.65
C TRP A 73 15.35 17.31 -20.30
N ILE A 74 14.14 17.63 -19.83
CA ILE A 74 13.91 18.30 -18.55
C ILE A 74 12.96 17.43 -17.75
N VAL A 75 13.22 17.26 -16.46
CA VAL A 75 12.34 16.54 -15.53
C VAL A 75 11.91 17.47 -14.39
N ASN A 76 10.61 17.52 -14.12
CA ASN A 76 10.06 18.12 -12.92
C ASN A 76 10.25 17.15 -11.74
N VAL A 77 10.97 17.62 -10.72
CA VAL A 77 11.41 16.84 -9.56
C VAL A 77 10.72 17.24 -8.26
N GLY A 78 9.72 18.14 -8.32
CA GLY A 78 9.11 18.72 -7.12
C GLY A 78 10.17 19.38 -6.23
N ASP A 79 10.20 18.98 -4.95
CA ASP A 79 11.14 19.45 -3.93
C ASP A 79 12.54 18.82 -4.02
N LEU A 80 12.88 18.14 -5.13
CA LEU A 80 14.07 17.32 -5.35
C LEU A 80 14.08 16.04 -4.51
N LYS A 81 13.92 16.13 -3.19
CA LYS A 81 13.68 14.96 -2.33
C LYS A 81 12.17 14.69 -2.27
N PRO A 82 11.72 13.42 -2.26
CA PRO A 82 12.50 12.18 -2.24
C PRO A 82 12.58 11.54 -3.64
N MET A 83 13.02 12.31 -4.65
CA MET A 83 13.17 11.88 -6.05
C MET A 83 14.63 11.54 -6.39
N GLU A 84 15.46 11.22 -5.40
CA GLU A 84 16.90 11.06 -5.57
C GLU A 84 17.30 9.87 -6.46
N TYR A 85 16.42 8.87 -6.61
CA TYR A 85 16.63 7.77 -7.55
C TYR A 85 16.14 8.06 -8.99
N PRO A 86 14.89 8.52 -9.22
CA PRO A 86 14.44 8.80 -10.58
C PRO A 86 15.23 9.92 -11.27
N ILE A 87 15.81 10.88 -10.52
CA ILE A 87 16.66 11.94 -11.09
C ILE A 87 17.88 11.37 -11.83
N PRO A 88 18.81 10.63 -11.19
CA PRO A 88 19.98 10.08 -11.88
C PRO A 88 19.60 9.01 -12.91
N LEU A 89 18.48 8.29 -12.74
CA LEU A 89 17.98 7.40 -13.80
C LEU A 89 17.66 8.20 -15.08
N PHE A 90 16.87 9.27 -14.95
CA PHE A 90 16.49 10.13 -16.06
C PHE A 90 17.70 10.83 -16.70
N LEU A 91 18.60 11.39 -15.88
CA LEU A 91 19.78 12.10 -16.37
C LEU A 91 20.79 11.16 -17.04
N ASN A 92 21.00 9.96 -16.51
CA ASN A 92 21.91 9.00 -17.12
C ASN A 92 21.34 8.43 -18.43
N MET A 93 20.02 8.26 -18.51
CA MET A 93 19.36 7.97 -19.79
C MET A 93 19.50 9.13 -20.76
N ALA A 94 19.29 10.38 -20.34
CA ALA A 94 19.50 11.56 -21.19
C ALA A 94 20.93 11.64 -21.75
N TRP A 95 21.92 11.19 -20.98
CA TRP A 95 23.31 11.14 -21.41
C TRP A 95 23.56 10.11 -22.53
N ASN A 96 23.11 8.87 -22.34
CA ASN A 96 23.21 7.83 -23.35
C ASN A 96 22.11 6.76 -23.18
N PRO A 97 20.95 6.92 -23.84
CA PRO A 97 19.81 6.00 -23.66
C PRO A 97 20.13 4.58 -24.10
N LYS A 98 21.00 4.42 -25.12
CA LYS A 98 21.34 3.12 -25.71
C LYS A 98 22.17 2.22 -24.81
N ASN A 99 22.70 2.75 -23.70
CA ASN A 99 23.31 1.93 -22.66
C ASN A 99 22.28 1.16 -21.80
N TYR A 100 21.00 1.52 -21.88
CA TYR A 100 19.93 0.96 -21.06
C TYR A 100 18.96 0.13 -21.91
N THR A 101 19.01 -1.17 -21.71
CA THR A 101 18.14 -2.16 -22.34
C THR A 101 17.23 -2.81 -21.30
N ASN A 102 16.24 -3.58 -21.76
CA ASN A 102 15.40 -4.39 -20.88
C ASN A 102 16.21 -5.41 -20.07
N GLU A 103 17.37 -5.85 -20.57
CA GLU A 103 18.23 -6.85 -19.91
C GLU A 103 19.06 -6.25 -18.76
N ASN A 104 19.50 -5.00 -18.89
CA ASN A 104 20.40 -4.37 -17.93
C ASN A 104 19.79 -3.19 -17.15
N LEU A 105 18.51 -2.87 -17.33
CA LEU A 105 17.86 -1.76 -16.65
C LEU A 105 18.04 -1.81 -15.12
N LEU A 106 17.84 -2.98 -14.51
CA LEU A 106 17.97 -3.15 -13.07
C LEU A 106 19.42 -3.12 -12.58
N GLN A 107 20.40 -3.21 -13.48
CA GLN A 107 21.80 -3.00 -13.12
C GLN A 107 22.03 -1.56 -12.68
N HIS A 108 21.39 -0.57 -13.30
CA HIS A 108 21.45 0.83 -12.85
C HIS A 108 20.93 0.97 -11.41
N THR A 109 19.80 0.34 -11.10
CA THR A 109 19.24 0.32 -9.75
C THR A 109 20.21 -0.30 -8.74
N ARG A 110 20.84 -1.42 -9.11
CA ARG A 110 21.88 -2.08 -8.30
C ARG A 110 23.08 -1.17 -8.07
N ASP A 111 23.62 -0.58 -9.12
CA ASP A 111 24.83 0.27 -9.06
C ASP A 111 24.56 1.54 -8.23
N PHE A 112 23.37 2.12 -8.35
CA PHE A 112 22.94 3.21 -7.48
C PHE A 112 22.96 2.78 -6.00
N CYS A 113 22.34 1.64 -5.67
CA CYS A 113 22.32 1.13 -4.31
C CYS A 113 23.72 0.74 -3.79
N ALA A 114 24.58 0.18 -4.64
CA ALA A 114 25.97 -0.10 -4.30
C ALA A 114 26.74 1.18 -3.96
N GLN A 115 26.53 2.25 -4.72
CA GLN A 115 27.13 3.56 -4.45
C GLN A 115 26.66 4.14 -3.10
N GLN A 116 25.38 3.96 -2.75
CA GLN A 116 24.83 4.54 -1.52
C GLN A 116 25.11 3.71 -0.26
N PHE A 117 25.13 2.38 -0.38
CA PHE A 117 25.10 1.46 0.77
C PHE A 117 26.23 0.40 0.77
N GLY A 118 27.07 0.39 -0.26
CA GLY A 118 28.11 -0.62 -0.48
C GLY A 118 27.60 -1.89 -1.19
N ASP A 119 28.51 -2.60 -1.85
CA ASP A 119 28.19 -3.78 -2.69
C ASP A 119 27.42 -4.87 -1.96
N ASN A 120 27.74 -5.12 -0.68
CA ASN A 120 27.10 -6.16 0.13
C ASN A 120 25.61 -5.89 0.41
N GLN A 121 25.15 -4.65 0.23
CA GLN A 121 23.78 -4.22 0.48
C GLN A 121 23.03 -3.89 -0.82
N ALA A 122 23.73 -3.85 -1.94
CA ALA A 122 23.24 -3.35 -3.22
C ALA A 122 22.04 -4.14 -3.75
N ASP A 123 22.14 -5.47 -3.78
CA ASP A 123 21.15 -6.34 -4.41
C ASP A 123 19.79 -6.27 -3.70
N GLU A 124 19.78 -6.36 -2.37
CA GLU A 124 18.53 -6.30 -1.60
C GLU A 124 17.94 -4.89 -1.60
N ALA A 125 18.76 -3.85 -1.48
CA ALA A 125 18.29 -2.47 -1.53
C ALA A 125 17.69 -2.14 -2.91
N ALA A 126 18.31 -2.62 -3.98
CA ALA A 126 17.82 -2.43 -5.35
C ALA A 126 16.51 -3.18 -5.59
N ARG A 127 16.36 -4.40 -5.04
CA ARG A 127 15.09 -5.14 -5.08
C ARG A 127 13.98 -4.36 -4.39
N ILE A 128 14.23 -3.83 -3.19
CA ILE A 128 13.25 -3.06 -2.43
C ILE A 128 12.91 -1.75 -3.16
N LEU A 129 13.93 -1.03 -3.64
CA LEU A 129 13.79 0.20 -4.43
C LEU A 129 12.89 0.01 -5.65
N ASN A 130 13.15 -1.06 -6.40
CA ASN A 130 12.35 -1.43 -7.56
C ASN A 130 10.90 -1.76 -7.18
N LEU A 131 10.71 -2.55 -6.11
CA LEU A 131 9.38 -2.97 -5.68
C LEU A 131 8.53 -1.82 -5.12
N TYR A 132 9.07 -0.97 -4.25
CA TYR A 132 8.28 0.14 -3.73
C TYR A 132 7.94 1.14 -4.85
N SER A 133 8.86 1.38 -5.79
CA SER A 133 8.60 2.24 -6.94
C SER A 133 7.49 1.66 -7.82
N LYS A 134 7.50 0.33 -8.05
CA LYS A 134 6.43 -0.39 -8.74
C LYS A 134 5.10 -0.32 -7.99
N TYR A 135 5.10 -0.50 -6.67
CA TYR A 135 3.88 -0.48 -5.85
C TYR A 135 3.25 0.91 -5.82
N ASN A 136 4.08 1.96 -5.69
CA ASN A 136 3.61 3.34 -5.71
C ASN A 136 3.10 3.75 -7.09
N GLY A 137 3.62 3.14 -8.16
CA GLY A 137 3.06 3.32 -9.50
C GLY A 137 1.68 2.68 -9.71
N ARG A 138 1.21 1.80 -8.81
CA ARG A 138 -0.17 1.28 -8.87
C ARG A 138 -1.18 2.40 -8.57
N VAL A 139 -0.89 3.22 -7.56
CA VAL A 139 -1.73 4.32 -7.08
C VAL A 139 -0.90 5.22 -6.16
N THR A 140 -1.02 6.54 -6.34
CA THR A 140 -0.29 7.52 -5.53
C THR A 140 -0.81 7.57 -4.09
N PRO A 141 0.00 8.03 -3.11
CA PRO A 141 -0.46 8.23 -1.73
C PRO A 141 -1.74 9.08 -1.65
N GLU A 142 -1.84 10.12 -2.48
CA GLU A 142 -2.94 11.06 -2.51
C GLU A 142 -4.22 10.48 -3.14
N MET A 143 -4.08 9.52 -4.05
CA MET A 143 -5.20 8.85 -4.74
C MET A 143 -5.67 7.59 -4.02
N LEU A 144 -4.83 6.98 -3.19
CA LEU A 144 -5.16 5.80 -2.41
C LEU A 144 -6.27 6.11 -1.40
N ASP A 145 -7.30 5.28 -1.38
CA ASP A 145 -8.40 5.32 -0.43
C ASP A 145 -8.93 3.90 -0.16
N ALA A 146 -9.93 3.74 0.72
CA ALA A 146 -10.52 2.44 1.07
C ALA A 146 -11.29 1.74 -0.07
N GLN A 147 -11.49 2.40 -1.22
CA GLN A 147 -12.20 1.85 -2.39
C GLN A 147 -11.25 1.45 -3.51
N THR A 148 -9.96 1.74 -3.39
CA THR A 148 -8.96 1.54 -4.44
C THR A 148 -8.80 0.07 -4.85
N TYR A 149 -8.77 -0.85 -3.90
CA TYR A 149 -8.67 -2.29 -4.15
C TYR A 149 -9.96 -3.04 -3.79
N ASN A 150 -10.11 -4.27 -4.27
CA ASN A 150 -11.28 -5.08 -3.97
C ASN A 150 -11.13 -5.80 -2.61
N LEU A 151 -12.06 -5.56 -1.70
CA LEU A 151 -12.05 -6.19 -0.37
C LEU A 151 -12.56 -7.63 -0.39
N GLU A 152 -13.59 -7.90 -1.20
CA GLU A 152 -14.27 -9.20 -1.23
C GLU A 152 -13.44 -10.28 -1.91
N SER A 153 -12.62 -9.92 -2.90
CA SER A 153 -11.68 -10.85 -3.55
C SER A 153 -10.45 -11.16 -2.69
N GLY A 154 -10.21 -10.39 -1.62
CA GLY A 154 -8.99 -10.46 -0.82
C GLY A 154 -7.81 -9.66 -1.37
N GLU A 155 -8.00 -8.92 -2.47
CA GLU A 155 -6.94 -8.09 -3.09
C GLU A 155 -6.41 -7.05 -2.10
N TRP A 156 -7.28 -6.37 -1.36
CA TRP A 156 -6.88 -5.42 -0.30
C TRP A 156 -5.92 -6.04 0.72
N LYS A 157 -6.26 -7.24 1.21
CA LYS A 157 -5.42 -7.97 2.16
C LYS A 157 -4.08 -8.31 1.53
N GLN A 158 -4.10 -8.83 0.30
CA GLN A 158 -2.89 -9.18 -0.44
C GLN A 158 -1.94 -7.98 -0.56
N VAL A 159 -2.42 -6.84 -1.06
CA VAL A 159 -1.55 -5.68 -1.30
C VAL A 159 -1.07 -5.03 0.00
N SER A 160 -1.89 -5.05 1.06
CA SER A 160 -1.46 -4.60 2.39
C SER A 160 -0.39 -5.52 2.96
N ASP A 161 -0.59 -6.84 2.91
CA ASP A 161 0.36 -7.83 3.41
C ASP A 161 1.68 -7.82 2.60
N GLU A 162 1.61 -7.63 1.28
CA GLU A 162 2.78 -7.47 0.40
C GLU A 162 3.64 -6.27 0.83
N TYR A 163 3.01 -5.13 1.14
CA TYR A 163 3.72 -3.93 1.56
C TYR A 163 4.30 -4.07 2.97
N LEU A 164 3.56 -4.66 3.92
CA LEU A 164 4.07 -4.96 5.27
C LEU A 164 5.23 -5.97 5.24
N LYS A 165 5.18 -6.95 4.32
CA LYS A 165 6.31 -7.85 4.06
C LYS A 165 7.53 -7.08 3.55
N LEU A 166 7.34 -6.15 2.62
CA LEU A 166 8.42 -5.30 2.11
C LEU A 166 9.00 -4.39 3.20
N GLU A 167 8.16 -3.85 4.10
CA GLU A 167 8.62 -3.11 5.29
C GLU A 167 9.47 -4.01 6.21
N ALA A 168 9.04 -5.24 6.48
CA ALA A 168 9.81 -6.17 7.31
C ALA A 168 11.17 -6.51 6.68
N GLU A 169 11.23 -6.68 5.36
CA GLU A 169 12.47 -6.88 4.60
C GLU A 169 13.37 -5.64 4.66
N ALA A 170 12.82 -4.45 4.45
CA ALA A 170 13.55 -3.20 4.54
C ALA A 170 14.09 -2.93 5.95
N LEU A 171 13.34 -3.27 7.00
CA LEU A 171 13.78 -3.17 8.40
C LEU A 171 14.91 -4.17 8.70
N ARG A 172 14.82 -5.41 8.22
CA ARG A 172 15.91 -6.40 8.36
C ARG A 172 17.20 -5.90 7.73
N GLN A 173 17.11 -5.31 6.54
CA GLN A 173 18.26 -4.70 5.91
C GLN A 173 18.76 -3.50 6.71
N TYR A 174 17.89 -2.58 7.13
CA TYR A 174 18.26 -1.40 7.92
C TYR A 174 19.03 -1.74 9.21
N VAL A 175 18.62 -2.78 9.94
CA VAL A 175 19.33 -3.19 11.17
C VAL A 175 20.69 -3.83 10.90
N SER A 176 20.91 -4.36 9.69
CA SER A 176 22.18 -4.96 9.27
C SER A 176 23.21 -3.93 8.79
N LEU A 177 22.79 -2.68 8.52
CA LEU A 177 23.68 -1.63 8.03
C LEU A 177 24.63 -1.14 9.12
N ASN A 178 25.85 -0.81 8.68
CA ASN A 178 26.72 0.02 9.51
C ASN A 178 26.03 1.37 9.82
N PRO A 179 26.26 1.96 11.01
CA PRO A 179 25.57 3.17 11.46
C PRO A 179 25.64 4.34 10.47
N GLU A 180 26.74 4.53 9.76
CA GLU A 180 26.96 5.60 8.79
C GLU A 180 25.98 5.58 7.60
N TYR A 181 25.43 4.42 7.24
CA TYR A 181 24.48 4.28 6.13
C TYR A 181 23.02 4.42 6.55
N LYS A 182 22.72 4.39 7.86
CA LYS A 182 21.34 4.32 8.36
C LYS A 182 20.49 5.51 7.90
N ASP A 183 21.04 6.72 7.96
CA ASP A 183 20.31 7.91 7.53
C ASP A 183 20.04 7.93 6.02
N ALA A 184 21.02 7.55 5.20
CA ALA A 184 20.85 7.49 3.75
C ALA A 184 19.83 6.41 3.36
N TYR A 185 19.94 5.23 3.97
CA TYR A 185 18.99 4.14 3.74
C TYR A 185 17.59 4.51 4.21
N LYS A 186 17.48 5.24 5.33
CA LYS A 186 16.20 5.72 5.82
C LYS A 186 15.55 6.68 4.82
N GLN A 187 16.30 7.63 4.27
CA GLN A 187 15.81 8.57 3.26
C GLN A 187 15.36 7.87 1.98
N LEU A 188 16.19 6.97 1.46
CA LEU A 188 16.07 6.43 0.11
C LEU A 188 15.21 5.17 0.02
N ILE A 189 15.16 4.37 1.09
CA ILE A 189 14.51 3.05 1.08
C ILE A 189 13.46 2.94 2.19
N LEU A 190 13.89 3.07 3.46
CA LEU A 190 13.02 2.69 4.58
C LEU A 190 11.81 3.60 4.72
N TYR A 191 11.99 4.92 4.72
CA TYR A 191 10.88 5.85 4.91
C TYR A 191 9.81 5.74 3.82
N PRO A 192 10.15 5.75 2.50
CA PRO A 192 9.15 5.54 1.45
C PRO A 192 8.37 4.22 1.61
N VAL A 193 9.07 3.14 1.98
CA VAL A 193 8.44 1.83 2.21
C VAL A 193 7.51 1.85 3.41
N GLN A 194 7.97 2.36 4.57
CA GLN A 194 7.18 2.38 5.80
C GLN A 194 5.96 3.29 5.70
N MET A 195 6.12 4.47 5.10
CA MET A 195 5.00 5.41 4.93
C MET A 195 3.90 4.78 4.07
N MET A 196 4.27 4.17 2.94
CA MET A 196 3.28 3.53 2.07
C MET A 196 2.71 2.24 2.63
N ALA A 197 3.52 1.39 3.28
CA ALA A 197 3.02 0.20 3.95
C ALA A 197 1.98 0.56 5.01
N ASN A 198 2.28 1.57 5.82
CA ASN A 198 1.36 2.09 6.83
C ASN A 198 0.10 2.70 6.21
N LEU A 199 0.22 3.46 5.12
CA LEU A 199 -0.92 4.08 4.43
C LEU A 199 -1.85 3.03 3.81
N TYR A 200 -1.28 1.96 3.22
CA TYR A 200 -2.04 0.80 2.74
C TYR A 200 -2.76 0.10 3.88
N GLU A 201 -2.09 -0.15 5.01
CA GLU A 201 -2.70 -0.78 6.17
C GLU A 201 -3.83 0.09 6.76
N MET A 202 -3.67 1.43 6.77
CA MET A 202 -4.71 2.37 7.19
C MET A 202 -5.97 2.26 6.33
N TYR A 203 -5.83 2.29 5.01
CA TYR A 203 -7.01 2.23 4.12
C TYR A 203 -7.61 0.83 4.02
N TYR A 204 -6.79 -0.23 4.14
CA TYR A 204 -7.28 -1.60 4.30
C TYR A 204 -8.10 -1.73 5.59
N ALA A 205 -7.58 -1.23 6.71
CA ALA A 205 -8.29 -1.22 7.98
C ALA A 205 -9.59 -0.41 7.91
N GLN A 206 -9.59 0.72 7.20
CA GLN A 206 -10.80 1.49 6.96
C GLN A 206 -11.84 0.69 6.14
N ALA A 207 -11.41 -0.01 5.09
CA ALA A 207 -12.30 -0.85 4.29
C ALA A 207 -12.91 -1.99 5.13
N MET A 208 -12.09 -2.67 5.95
CA MET A 208 -12.55 -3.69 6.91
C MET A 208 -13.52 -3.12 7.94
N ASN A 209 -13.22 -1.95 8.51
CA ASN A 209 -14.09 -1.25 9.45
C ASN A 209 -15.47 -0.99 8.83
N HIS A 210 -15.52 -0.45 7.61
CA HIS A 210 -16.79 -0.13 6.93
C HIS A 210 -17.59 -1.39 6.61
N LYS A 211 -16.92 -2.46 6.18
CA LYS A 211 -17.57 -3.76 5.92
C LYS A 211 -18.20 -4.32 7.19
N LEU A 212 -17.39 -4.52 8.23
CA LEU A 212 -17.82 -5.15 9.48
C LEU A 212 -18.88 -4.31 10.20
N TYR A 213 -18.80 -2.98 10.10
CA TYR A 213 -19.82 -2.10 10.65
C TYR A 213 -21.18 -2.31 9.96
N LYS A 214 -21.22 -2.42 8.63
CA LYS A 214 -22.46 -2.72 7.88
C LYS A 214 -23.02 -4.09 8.24
N GLU A 215 -22.15 -5.05 8.52
CA GLU A 215 -22.50 -6.40 8.98
C GLU A 215 -22.89 -6.45 10.46
N ASN A 216 -22.89 -5.31 11.17
CA ASN A 216 -23.14 -5.23 12.61
C ASN A 216 -22.16 -6.05 13.47
N ASN A 217 -20.96 -6.34 12.95
CA ASN A 217 -19.92 -7.12 13.61
C ASN A 217 -19.04 -6.21 14.50
N PRO A 218 -18.94 -6.46 15.83
CA PRO A 218 -18.15 -5.65 16.76
C PRO A 218 -16.65 -5.61 16.47
N GLU A 219 -16.11 -6.55 15.68
CA GLU A 219 -14.73 -6.48 15.17
C GLU A 219 -14.46 -5.21 14.36
N ALA A 220 -15.50 -4.50 13.88
CA ALA A 220 -15.35 -3.16 13.31
C ALA A 220 -14.57 -2.22 14.25
N ASN A 221 -14.71 -2.34 15.57
CA ASN A 221 -14.00 -1.51 16.54
C ASN A 221 -12.49 -1.76 16.54
N PHE A 222 -12.06 -3.02 16.40
CA PHE A 222 -10.63 -3.35 16.26
C PHE A 222 -10.03 -2.67 15.03
N TRP A 223 -10.75 -2.72 13.90
CA TRP A 223 -10.29 -2.06 12.68
C TRP A 223 -10.35 -0.54 12.77
N ALA A 224 -11.28 0.03 13.55
CA ALA A 224 -11.28 1.47 13.86
C ALA A 224 -10.02 1.88 14.64
N ASP A 225 -9.67 1.13 15.69
CA ASP A 225 -8.43 1.35 16.46
C ASP A 225 -7.19 1.23 15.55
N LYS A 226 -7.23 0.29 14.61
CA LYS A 226 -6.15 0.11 13.64
C LYS A 226 -5.97 1.35 12.76
N VAL A 227 -7.05 1.91 12.19
CA VAL A 227 -6.99 3.18 11.41
C VAL A 227 -6.40 4.32 12.23
N GLU A 228 -6.83 4.48 13.48
CA GLU A 228 -6.29 5.52 14.38
C GLU A 228 -4.79 5.31 14.65
N SER A 229 -4.38 4.07 14.89
CA SER A 229 -2.97 3.73 15.15
C SER A 229 -2.07 3.97 13.94
N THR A 230 -2.52 3.62 12.74
CA THR A 230 -1.78 3.83 11.49
C THR A 230 -1.74 5.32 11.12
N PHE A 231 -2.82 6.07 11.38
CA PHE A 231 -2.84 7.51 11.19
C PHE A 231 -1.83 8.21 12.12
N LYS A 232 -1.76 7.78 13.39
CA LYS A 232 -0.72 8.25 14.31
C LYS A 232 0.69 7.88 13.83
N ARG A 233 0.89 6.63 13.39
CA ARG A 233 2.19 6.14 12.89
C ARG A 233 2.69 6.94 11.69
N ASP A 234 1.79 7.37 10.79
CA ASP A 234 2.15 8.22 9.65
C ASP A 234 2.77 9.57 10.10
N ALA A 235 2.17 10.21 11.11
CA ALA A 235 2.71 11.43 11.70
C ALA A 235 4.04 11.18 12.42
N ASP A 236 4.18 10.06 13.13
CA ASP A 236 5.42 9.69 13.82
C ASP A 236 6.57 9.41 12.82
N LEU A 237 6.30 8.75 11.68
CA LEU A 237 7.28 8.53 10.61
C LEU A 237 7.76 9.86 10.00
N SER A 238 6.81 10.76 9.75
CA SER A 238 7.11 12.09 9.21
C SER A 238 7.92 12.91 10.22
N TYR A 239 7.59 12.82 11.51
CA TYR A 239 8.35 13.45 12.59
C TYR A 239 9.79 12.94 12.66
N ASP A 240 10.00 11.62 12.62
CA ASP A 240 11.34 11.02 12.63
C ASP A 240 12.18 11.51 11.44
N TYR A 241 11.62 11.56 10.23
CA TYR A 241 12.33 12.07 9.06
C TYR A 241 12.76 13.53 9.23
N ASN A 242 11.85 14.39 9.68
CA ASN A 242 12.09 15.83 9.75
C ASN A 242 12.97 16.24 10.94
N HIS A 243 12.84 15.58 12.09
CA HIS A 243 13.40 16.09 13.35
C HIS A 243 14.44 15.17 14.00
N VAL A 244 14.47 13.88 13.66
CA VAL A 244 15.33 12.89 14.35
C VAL A 244 16.44 12.39 13.43
N MET A 245 16.07 11.86 12.27
CA MET A 245 17.01 11.39 11.25
C MET A 245 17.97 12.50 10.85
N SER A 246 19.26 12.16 10.72
CA SER A 246 20.31 13.13 10.40
C SER A 246 20.34 14.35 11.31
N GLY A 247 19.95 14.20 12.58
CA GLY A 247 19.90 15.29 13.55
C GLY A 247 18.96 16.42 13.15
N GLY A 248 17.89 16.11 12.40
CA GLY A 248 16.91 17.10 11.93
C GLY A 248 17.34 17.91 10.70
N LYS A 249 18.39 17.48 9.99
CA LYS A 249 18.90 18.15 8.78
C LYS A 249 17.82 18.43 7.71
N TRP A 250 16.83 17.53 7.60
CA TRP A 250 15.80 17.58 6.57
C TRP A 250 14.44 18.06 7.09
N ASN A 251 14.45 18.87 8.15
CA ASN A 251 13.24 19.46 8.70
C ASN A 251 12.48 20.28 7.64
N GLY A 252 11.19 19.98 7.48
CA GLY A 252 10.31 20.60 6.49
C GLY A 252 10.24 19.87 5.15
N MET A 253 11.03 18.81 4.94
CA MET A 253 11.05 18.07 3.68
C MET A 253 9.94 17.02 3.57
N MET A 254 9.46 16.47 4.70
CA MET A 254 8.38 15.47 4.73
C MET A 254 7.16 16.02 5.47
N ILE A 255 6.61 17.13 4.99
CA ILE A 255 5.41 17.79 5.58
C ILE A 255 4.22 17.87 4.60
N GLN A 256 4.37 17.30 3.40
CA GLN A 256 3.34 17.32 2.38
C GLN A 256 2.10 16.56 2.86
N LYS A 257 0.94 17.23 2.80
CA LYS A 257 -0.36 16.64 3.13
C LYS A 257 -0.71 15.56 2.11
N LYS A 258 -1.22 14.43 2.58
CA LYS A 258 -1.52 13.23 1.79
C LYS A 258 -2.81 12.51 2.20
N ILE A 259 -3.36 12.79 3.38
CA ILE A 259 -4.55 12.12 3.93
C ILE A 259 -5.71 13.10 4.06
N GLY A 260 -6.75 12.94 3.23
CA GLY A 260 -7.94 13.81 3.27
C GLY A 260 -8.22 14.57 1.97
N TYR A 261 -7.61 14.16 0.86
CA TYR A 261 -7.95 14.70 -0.46
C TYR A 261 -9.43 14.42 -0.80
N THR A 262 -10.16 15.48 -1.13
CA THR A 262 -11.54 15.42 -1.64
C THR A 262 -11.67 16.01 -3.05
N SER A 263 -10.59 16.59 -3.58
CA SER A 263 -10.51 17.18 -4.91
C SER A 263 -9.17 16.84 -5.57
N TRP A 264 -8.84 17.50 -6.68
CA TRP A 264 -7.52 17.37 -7.30
C TRP A 264 -6.42 18.02 -6.45
N ASN A 265 -6.74 19.10 -5.74
CA ASN A 265 -5.78 19.91 -5.00
C ASN A 265 -5.75 19.59 -3.50
N ASP A 266 -4.64 19.90 -2.84
CA ASP A 266 -4.46 19.78 -1.39
C ASP A 266 -4.98 20.98 -0.61
N ASN A 267 -6.10 21.55 -1.06
CA ASN A 267 -6.76 22.68 -0.42
C ASN A 267 -7.57 22.25 0.82
N PHE A 268 -6.87 21.61 1.76
CA PHE A 268 -7.36 21.22 3.06
C PHE A 268 -6.28 21.53 4.11
N PRO A 269 -6.66 21.79 5.38
CA PRO A 269 -5.73 22.39 6.35
C PRO A 269 -4.61 21.45 6.79
N LYS A 270 -4.89 20.15 6.92
CA LYS A 270 -3.95 19.15 7.44
C LYS A 270 -4.43 17.74 7.13
N ASP A 271 -3.53 16.77 7.26
CA ASP A 271 -3.89 15.37 7.26
C ASP A 271 -5.02 15.10 8.28
N THR A 272 -6.07 14.41 7.83
CA THR A 272 -7.29 14.18 8.62
C THR A 272 -7.59 12.70 8.70
N LEU A 273 -7.88 12.21 9.91
CA LEU A 273 -8.21 10.82 10.17
C LEU A 273 -9.34 10.35 9.21
N PRO A 274 -9.16 9.24 8.48
CA PRO A 274 -10.21 8.69 7.64
C PRO A 274 -11.47 8.36 8.45
N LYS A 275 -12.64 8.55 7.86
CA LYS A 275 -13.92 8.27 8.55
C LYS A 275 -14.00 6.79 8.95
N ILE A 276 -14.29 6.55 10.23
CA ILE A 276 -14.46 5.23 10.84
C ILE A 276 -15.81 5.14 11.56
N TYR A 277 -16.26 3.92 11.82
CA TYR A 277 -17.50 3.64 12.54
C TYR A 277 -17.24 2.68 13.70
N ARG A 278 -17.95 2.86 14.81
CA ARG A 278 -17.84 2.00 15.99
C ARG A 278 -19.20 1.47 16.39
N ILE A 279 -19.24 0.21 16.82
CA ILE A 279 -20.45 -0.43 17.37
C ILE A 279 -20.37 -0.33 18.89
N ASN A 280 -21.44 0.14 19.52
CA ASN A 280 -21.60 0.04 20.96
C ASN A 280 -21.76 -1.44 21.33
N SER A 281 -20.66 -2.05 21.79
CA SER A 281 -20.50 -3.50 21.96
C SER A 281 -20.97 -4.00 23.32
N ALA A 282 -21.54 -3.13 24.16
CA ALA A 282 -21.77 -3.43 25.57
C ALA A 282 -22.59 -4.70 25.85
N ASN A 283 -23.32 -5.29 24.88
CA ASN A 283 -24.04 -6.56 25.05
C ASN A 283 -24.30 -7.35 23.73
N LYS A 284 -23.53 -7.14 22.65
CA LYS A 284 -23.87 -7.73 21.34
C LYS A 284 -23.13 -9.05 21.09
N SER A 285 -23.71 -10.15 21.55
CA SER A 285 -23.29 -11.52 21.23
C SER A 285 -24.40 -12.25 20.49
N GLY A 286 -24.06 -13.02 19.46
CA GLY A 286 -25.05 -13.76 18.66
C GLY A 286 -25.63 -12.97 17.48
N GLY A 287 -26.57 -13.59 16.75
CA GLY A 287 -27.30 -13.00 15.63
C GLY A 287 -26.65 -13.14 14.25
N TYR A 288 -25.52 -13.84 14.14
CA TYR A 288 -24.80 -14.01 12.87
C TYR A 288 -25.56 -14.93 11.91
N VAL A 289 -25.62 -14.52 10.64
CA VAL A 289 -26.18 -15.33 9.54
C VAL A 289 -25.17 -15.41 8.42
N PHE A 290 -24.79 -16.63 8.05
CA PHE A 290 -23.81 -16.91 7.01
C PHE A 290 -24.49 -17.19 5.67
N THR A 291 -23.77 -16.95 4.58
CA THR A 291 -24.22 -17.33 3.23
C THR A 291 -23.12 -18.14 2.57
N ALA A 292 -23.47 -19.26 1.95
CA ALA A 292 -22.50 -20.11 1.27
C ALA A 292 -21.77 -19.36 0.15
N LYS A 293 -20.45 -19.54 0.08
CA LYS A 293 -19.58 -19.07 -1.01
C LYS A 293 -18.64 -20.20 -1.40
N ASN A 294 -18.38 -20.36 -2.70
CA ASN A 294 -17.45 -21.38 -3.21
C ASN A 294 -17.73 -22.80 -2.68
N ASN A 295 -19.00 -23.21 -2.66
CA ASN A 295 -19.47 -24.51 -2.17
C ASN A 295 -19.15 -24.81 -0.69
N ALA A 296 -18.88 -23.79 0.12
CA ALA A 296 -18.63 -23.94 1.55
C ALA A 296 -19.31 -22.84 2.38
N VAL A 297 -19.54 -23.15 3.65
CA VAL A 297 -19.84 -22.17 4.71
C VAL A 297 -18.76 -22.35 5.77
N VAL A 298 -17.99 -21.30 6.05
CA VAL A 298 -16.94 -21.31 7.07
C VAL A 298 -17.38 -20.40 8.20
N ILE A 299 -17.40 -20.93 9.43
CA ILE A 299 -17.99 -20.28 10.60
C ILE A 299 -16.99 -20.36 11.76
N GLU A 300 -16.54 -19.19 12.24
CA GLU A 300 -15.78 -19.11 13.49
C GLU A 300 -16.73 -19.35 14.68
N ALA A 301 -16.27 -20.09 15.69
CA ALA A 301 -17.15 -20.59 16.75
C ALA A 301 -17.87 -19.47 17.54
N GLU A 302 -17.21 -18.33 17.72
CA GLU A 302 -17.74 -17.13 18.41
C GLU A 302 -18.87 -16.44 17.64
N HIS A 303 -18.96 -16.62 16.32
CA HIS A 303 -19.98 -16.00 15.48
C HIS A 303 -21.25 -16.86 15.41
N TYR A 304 -21.81 -17.23 16.55
CA TYR A 304 -23.05 -18.01 16.62
C TYR A 304 -24.30 -17.18 16.33
N PHE A 305 -25.40 -17.82 15.95
CA PHE A 305 -26.71 -17.15 15.83
C PHE A 305 -27.38 -17.02 17.20
N GLU A 306 -27.42 -18.10 17.95
CA GLU A 306 -28.03 -18.15 19.28
C GLU A 306 -27.24 -19.11 20.19
N SER A 307 -27.16 -18.80 21.47
CA SER A 307 -26.57 -19.68 22.48
C SER A 307 -27.54 -19.87 23.64
N LYS A 308 -27.73 -21.12 24.05
CA LYS A 308 -28.48 -21.51 25.24
C LYS A 308 -27.53 -22.07 26.28
N ASN A 309 -27.42 -21.38 27.40
CA ASN A 309 -26.64 -21.84 28.56
C ASN A 309 -27.36 -22.99 29.28
N SER A 310 -26.60 -23.77 30.05
CA SER A 310 -27.18 -24.69 31.03
C SER A 310 -27.52 -23.94 32.33
N PRO A 311 -28.29 -24.53 33.25
CA PRO A 311 -28.53 -23.92 34.57
C PRO A 311 -27.27 -23.66 35.39
N SER A 312 -26.16 -24.34 35.09
CA SER A 312 -24.95 -24.31 35.91
C SER A 312 -23.65 -23.96 35.18
N ALA A 313 -23.71 -23.73 33.86
CA ALA A 313 -22.58 -23.35 33.02
C ALA A 313 -23.04 -22.50 31.83
N ASN A 314 -22.21 -21.52 31.45
CA ASN A 314 -22.45 -20.56 30.38
C ASN A 314 -21.50 -20.77 29.21
N TRP A 315 -22.00 -20.60 27.98
CA TRP A 315 -21.12 -20.45 26.82
C TRP A 315 -20.26 -19.21 26.97
N THR A 316 -18.96 -19.42 26.90
CA THR A 316 -17.93 -18.39 27.11
C THR A 316 -16.99 -18.40 25.91
N THR A 317 -16.84 -17.24 25.29
CA THR A 317 -15.81 -17.02 24.28
C THR A 317 -14.44 -16.94 24.95
N ILE A 318 -13.48 -17.69 24.42
CA ILE A 318 -12.08 -17.66 24.82
C ILE A 318 -11.28 -17.06 23.65
N PRO A 319 -10.91 -15.76 23.71
CA PRO A 319 -10.18 -15.10 22.63
C PRO A 319 -8.88 -15.83 22.29
N TYR A 320 -8.53 -15.88 20.99
CA TYR A 320 -7.33 -16.52 20.45
C TYR A 320 -7.21 -18.04 20.67
N MET A 321 -8.22 -18.69 21.23
CA MET A 321 -8.21 -20.13 21.42
C MET A 321 -8.35 -20.86 20.07
N GLY A 322 -7.43 -21.77 19.76
CA GLY A 322 -7.47 -22.59 18.55
C GLY A 322 -6.50 -22.13 17.48
N ARG A 323 -6.87 -22.31 16.20
CA ARG A 323 -6.01 -22.00 15.03
C ARG A 323 -6.37 -20.69 14.33
N THR A 324 -7.55 -20.14 14.62
CA THR A 324 -8.14 -18.98 13.94
C THR A 324 -8.65 -17.96 14.97
N LEU A 325 -9.91 -17.50 14.90
CA LEU A 325 -10.41 -16.37 15.69
C LEU A 325 -10.41 -16.66 17.21
N SER A 326 -11.15 -17.67 17.63
CA SER A 326 -11.40 -17.98 19.04
C SER A 326 -12.07 -19.35 19.21
N GLY A 327 -12.24 -19.77 20.46
CA GLY A 327 -12.99 -20.96 20.83
C GLY A 327 -14.15 -20.60 21.75
N VAL A 328 -15.23 -21.37 21.70
CA VAL A 328 -16.40 -21.19 22.56
C VAL A 328 -16.56 -22.44 23.42
N ALA A 329 -16.68 -22.26 24.74
CA ALA A 329 -16.72 -23.37 25.69
C ALA A 329 -17.77 -23.12 26.79
N LEU A 330 -18.43 -24.19 27.25
CA LEU A 330 -19.31 -24.13 28.42
C LEU A 330 -18.48 -24.10 29.69
N MET A 331 -18.59 -23.04 30.47
CA MET A 331 -17.81 -22.83 31.69
C MET A 331 -18.71 -22.49 32.89
N PRO A 332 -18.36 -22.93 34.12
CA PRO A 332 -17.15 -23.70 34.44
C PRO A 332 -17.27 -25.19 34.08
N TYR A 333 -16.13 -25.84 33.78
CA TYR A 333 -16.08 -27.20 33.22
C TYR A 333 -16.49 -28.34 34.18
N ASN A 334 -16.57 -28.07 35.48
CA ASN A 334 -16.91 -29.06 36.50
C ASN A 334 -18.42 -29.10 36.80
N LYS A 335 -19.25 -28.65 35.85
CA LYS A 335 -20.69 -28.52 35.98
C LYS A 335 -21.41 -29.31 34.90
N GLU A 336 -22.66 -29.66 35.18
CA GLU A 336 -23.49 -30.41 34.26
C GLU A 336 -23.95 -29.50 33.11
N VAL A 337 -23.75 -29.95 31.88
CA VAL A 337 -24.00 -29.15 30.66
C VAL A 337 -25.28 -29.56 29.92
N THR A 338 -26.12 -30.36 30.55
CA THR A 338 -27.35 -30.90 29.97
C THR A 338 -28.23 -29.77 29.43
N ASN A 339 -28.75 -29.94 28.20
CA ASN A 339 -29.58 -28.98 27.45
C ASN A 339 -28.93 -27.65 27.05
N ALA A 340 -27.61 -27.47 27.23
CA ALA A 340 -26.91 -26.35 26.62
C ALA A 340 -26.72 -26.57 25.12
N SER A 341 -26.84 -25.51 24.33
CA SER A 341 -26.63 -25.56 22.88
C SER A 341 -26.08 -24.26 22.35
N VAL A 342 -25.33 -24.34 21.26
CA VAL A 342 -24.97 -23.18 20.44
C VAL A 342 -25.42 -23.47 19.02
N SER A 343 -26.11 -22.52 18.41
CA SER A 343 -26.80 -22.66 17.13
C SER A 343 -26.21 -21.67 16.13
N TYR A 344 -26.03 -22.14 14.90
CA TYR A 344 -25.50 -21.35 13.78
C TYR A 344 -26.54 -21.30 12.67
N LYS A 345 -26.70 -20.12 12.04
CA LYS A 345 -27.67 -19.90 10.97
C LYS A 345 -26.95 -19.62 9.66
N MET A 346 -27.33 -20.34 8.60
CA MET A 346 -26.72 -20.19 7.28
C MET A 346 -27.74 -20.34 6.15
N ASN A 347 -27.54 -19.59 5.08
CA ASN A 347 -28.29 -19.70 3.82
C ASN A 347 -27.55 -20.66 2.89
N ILE A 348 -28.19 -21.78 2.56
CA ILE A 348 -27.68 -22.81 1.65
C ILE A 348 -28.40 -22.64 0.29
N PRO A 349 -27.69 -22.78 -0.84
CA PRO A 349 -28.33 -22.71 -2.16
C PRO A 349 -29.45 -23.74 -2.35
N GLU A 350 -30.44 -23.40 -3.16
CA GLU A 350 -31.51 -24.33 -3.54
C GLU A 350 -30.95 -25.59 -4.21
N GLY A 351 -31.57 -26.74 -3.95
CA GLY A 351 -31.18 -28.03 -4.51
C GLY A 351 -30.09 -28.79 -3.75
N ILE A 352 -29.52 -28.22 -2.69
CA ILE A 352 -28.59 -28.92 -1.79
C ILE A 352 -29.37 -29.65 -0.68
N ASP A 353 -29.37 -30.98 -0.72
CA ASP A 353 -30.06 -31.84 0.26
C ASP A 353 -29.13 -32.46 1.30
N LYS A 354 -27.82 -32.45 1.05
CA LYS A 354 -26.79 -33.04 1.92
C LYS A 354 -25.62 -32.10 2.08
N VAL A 355 -25.13 -32.00 3.32
CA VAL A 355 -23.93 -31.24 3.68
C VAL A 355 -23.02 -32.09 4.55
N LYS A 356 -21.71 -31.88 4.41
CA LYS A 356 -20.71 -32.46 5.31
C LYS A 356 -20.27 -31.39 6.31
N VAL A 357 -20.59 -31.59 7.58
CA VAL A 357 -20.21 -30.66 8.65
C VAL A 357 -18.88 -31.09 9.24
N HIS A 358 -17.91 -30.18 9.26
CA HIS A 358 -16.63 -30.36 9.94
C HIS A 358 -16.66 -29.57 11.25
N VAL A 359 -16.71 -30.26 12.37
CA VAL A 359 -16.65 -29.63 13.70
C VAL A 359 -15.21 -29.69 14.20
N VAL A 360 -14.60 -28.53 14.42
CA VAL A 360 -13.22 -28.42 14.92
C VAL A 360 -13.28 -28.09 16.41
N VAL A 361 -12.91 -29.05 17.24
CA VAL A 361 -12.80 -28.90 18.70
C VAL A 361 -11.33 -28.94 19.12
N LYS A 362 -11.03 -28.42 20.32
CA LYS A 362 -9.71 -28.59 20.94
C LYS A 362 -9.42 -30.09 21.04
N SER A 363 -8.33 -30.55 20.44
CA SER A 363 -7.83 -31.90 20.69
C SER A 363 -7.36 -31.98 22.14
N THR A 364 -7.91 -32.92 22.89
CA THR A 364 -7.32 -33.39 24.15
C THR A 364 -6.12 -34.26 23.90
#